data_AF-A0A5J6L257-F1
#
_entry.id   AF-A0A5J6L257-F1
#
_cell.length_a   1.000
_cell.length_b   1.000
_cell.length_c   1.000
_cell.angle_alpha   90.00
_cell.angle_beta   90.00
_cell.angle_gamma   90.00
#
_symmetry.space_group_name_H-M   'P 1'
#
loop_
_entity.id
_entity.type
_entity.pdbx_description
1 polymer ?
#
loop_
_entity_poly.entity_id
_entity_poly.type
_entity_poly.pdbx_seq_one_letter_code
_entity_poly.pdbx_strand_id
1 'polypeptide(L)'
;MTCFALIGVYMFGTFGIAAARGLDDFSTSAANLRDPLARDCLIEDAVATWDAADGAVAPAIDTQVGAPGMTPEHLPDGTPTEPILATGSSVWTSLRDGVPVVGAHESGWFDVPALSDGEQLVVAVAGHLTRDASTKLTLERRDGSGEITTAPVTDEVDRHGWRTLLLSPLVTEDIEEIRLVAQTRTELPGQWLAVSDPLVAPARSFAQVFPAGRPVSVHWLMSFWFACTTPPTIANGIVEPPAGATSWGDFAWDMNPWTPARGGILAGASRLADIRTLAGDMDGFGEAWGRAQVFEYPVAEAGYELRAERVLTPGWRSAFPEASQLVVAER
;
A
#
# COMPACT_ATOMS: atom_id res chain seq x y z
N MET A 1 7.07 48.22 7.35
CA MET A 1 6.21 48.05 6.16
C MET A 1 6.96 47.41 4.99
N THR A 2 8.17 47.86 4.65
CA THR A 2 8.98 47.35 3.52
C THR A 2 9.35 45.87 3.62
N CYS A 3 9.68 45.36 4.81
CA CYS A 3 10.05 43.95 5.00
C CYS A 3 8.89 42.98 4.71
N PHE A 4 7.67 43.32 5.17
CA PHE A 4 6.47 42.52 4.89
C PHE A 4 6.10 42.50 3.40
N ALA A 5 6.25 43.63 2.71
CA ALA A 5 6.01 43.70 1.27
C ALA A 5 7.02 42.85 0.48
N LEU A 6 8.29 42.85 0.88
CA LEU A 6 9.33 42.02 0.25
C LEU A 6 9.09 40.52 0.50
N ILE A 7 8.71 40.13 1.72
CA ILE A 7 8.33 38.74 2.03
C ILE A 7 7.12 38.32 1.20
N GLY A 8 6.10 39.18 1.10
CA GLY A 8 4.93 38.93 0.27
C GLY A 8 5.30 38.69 -1.20
N VAL A 9 6.04 39.62 -1.81
CA VAL A 9 6.51 39.48 -3.21
C VAL A 9 7.35 38.22 -3.39
N TYR A 10 8.23 37.91 -2.44
CA TYR A 10 9.04 36.70 -2.49
C TYR A 10 8.16 35.44 -2.47
N MET A 11 7.22 35.32 -1.52
CA MET A 11 6.35 34.15 -1.43
C MET A 11 5.43 34.00 -2.65
N PHE A 12 4.79 35.09 -3.09
CA PHE A 12 3.96 35.04 -4.31
C PHE A 12 4.78 34.71 -5.54
N GLY A 13 5.99 35.27 -5.65
CA GLY A 13 6.91 35.00 -6.75
C GLY A 13 7.37 33.55 -6.76
N THR A 14 7.77 32.99 -5.62
CA THR A 14 8.23 31.59 -5.54
C THR A 14 7.12 30.60 -5.81
N PHE A 15 5.93 30.77 -5.23
CA PHE A 15 4.78 29.90 -5.51
C PHE A 15 4.28 30.04 -6.94
N GLY A 16 4.28 31.26 -7.51
CA GLY A 16 3.92 31.49 -8.91
C GLY A 16 4.90 30.82 -9.88
N ILE A 17 6.20 30.92 -9.62
CA ILE A 17 7.23 30.23 -10.43
C ILE A 17 7.10 28.71 -10.30
N ALA A 18 6.87 28.20 -9.08
CA ALA A 18 6.68 26.77 -8.86
C ALA A 18 5.46 26.23 -9.62
N ALA A 19 4.34 26.94 -9.56
CA ALA A 19 3.14 26.58 -10.31
C ALA A 19 3.37 26.63 -11.82
N ALA A 20 4.03 27.68 -12.34
CA ALA A 20 4.32 27.83 -13.76
C ALA A 20 5.26 26.74 -14.29
N ARG A 21 6.28 26.33 -13.52
CA ARG A 21 7.18 25.22 -13.89
C ARG A 21 6.45 23.88 -13.87
N GLY A 22 5.57 23.70 -12.90
CA GLY A 22 4.71 22.52 -12.84
C GLY A 22 3.55 22.52 -13.83
N LEU A 23 3.50 23.43 -14.82
CA LEU A 23 2.56 23.36 -15.94
C LEU A 23 3.07 22.50 -17.10
N ASP A 24 4.34 22.11 -17.11
CA ASP A 24 4.86 21.15 -18.09
C ASP A 24 4.83 19.72 -17.52
N ASP A 25 5.02 19.59 -16.20
CA ASP A 25 4.88 18.32 -15.44
C ASP A 25 3.64 18.36 -14.53
N PHE A 26 3.50 17.40 -13.60
CA PHE A 26 2.52 17.50 -12.52
C PHE A 26 3.06 18.31 -11.34
N SER A 27 2.22 19.18 -10.79
CA SER A 27 2.39 19.73 -9.45
C SER A 27 1.04 20.06 -8.83
N THR A 28 0.93 20.00 -7.51
CA THR A 28 -0.31 20.34 -6.80
C THR A 28 -0.75 21.79 -7.06
N SER A 29 0.20 22.72 -7.20
CA SER A 29 -0.10 24.11 -7.54
C SER A 29 -0.63 24.27 -8.96
N ALA A 30 -0.07 23.55 -9.94
CA ALA A 30 -0.54 23.58 -11.31
C ALA A 30 -1.90 22.87 -11.46
N ALA A 31 -2.12 21.77 -10.73
CA ALA A 31 -3.42 21.12 -10.67
C ALA A 31 -4.52 22.08 -10.21
N ASN A 32 -4.27 22.86 -9.13
CA ASN A 32 -5.21 23.88 -8.66
C ASN A 32 -5.45 25.03 -9.66
N LEU A 33 -4.49 25.33 -10.56
CA LEU A 33 -4.68 26.32 -11.62
C LEU A 33 -5.47 25.77 -12.80
N ARG A 34 -5.24 24.51 -13.17
CA ARG A 34 -5.91 23.81 -14.27
C ARG A 34 -7.34 23.44 -13.91
N ASP A 35 -7.54 22.97 -12.68
CA ASP A 35 -8.83 22.53 -12.13
C ASP A 35 -9.10 23.17 -10.76
N PRO A 36 -9.45 24.46 -10.73
CA PRO A 36 -9.68 25.21 -9.49
C PRO A 36 -10.91 24.73 -8.70
N LEU A 37 -11.74 23.87 -9.30
CA LEU A 37 -12.95 23.33 -8.68
C LEU A 37 -12.86 21.84 -8.37
N ALA A 38 -11.69 21.22 -8.59
CA ALA A 38 -11.45 19.79 -8.40
C ALA A 38 -12.49 18.89 -9.10
N ARG A 39 -12.91 19.24 -10.33
CA ARG A 39 -13.88 18.47 -11.12
C ARG A 39 -13.26 17.38 -11.98
N ASP A 40 -11.99 17.56 -12.33
CA ASP A 40 -11.24 16.69 -13.23
C ASP A 40 -10.33 15.73 -12.45
N CYS A 41 -10.29 15.82 -11.11
CA CYS A 41 -9.60 14.87 -10.23
C CYS A 41 -8.11 14.69 -10.59
N LEU A 42 -7.47 15.78 -11.00
CA LEU A 42 -6.13 15.75 -11.60
C LEU A 42 -5.05 15.15 -10.68
N ILE A 43 -5.26 15.21 -9.36
CA ILE A 43 -4.31 14.68 -8.39
C ILE A 43 -4.50 13.16 -8.24
N GLU A 44 -5.74 12.69 -8.23
CA GLU A 44 -6.06 11.26 -8.25
C GLU A 44 -5.59 10.59 -9.55
N ASP A 45 -5.64 11.31 -10.67
CA ASP A 45 -5.12 10.79 -11.94
C ASP A 45 -3.60 10.79 -12.04
N ALA A 46 -2.91 11.67 -11.30
CA ALA A 46 -1.44 11.75 -11.27
C ALA A 46 -0.77 10.69 -10.39
N VAL A 47 -1.54 9.90 -9.63
CA VAL A 47 -1.03 8.80 -8.84
C VAL A 47 -1.17 7.51 -9.63
N ALA A 48 -0.06 6.99 -10.12
CA ALA A 48 0.00 5.66 -10.70
C ALA A 48 0.16 4.61 -9.60
N THR A 49 -0.57 3.51 -9.73
CA THR A 49 -0.50 2.37 -8.80
C THR A 49 -0.31 1.08 -9.57
N TRP A 50 0.42 0.15 -8.97
CA TRP A 50 0.66 -1.19 -9.51
C TRP A 50 0.31 -2.24 -8.48
N ASP A 51 -0.26 -3.30 -9.03
CA ASP A 51 -0.93 -4.31 -8.26
C ASP A 51 -0.59 -5.70 -8.77
N ALA A 52 0.11 -6.49 -7.95
CA ALA A 52 0.41 -7.88 -8.27
C ALA A 52 -0.84 -8.76 -8.47
N ALA A 53 -1.99 -8.37 -7.94
CA ALA A 53 -3.26 -9.08 -8.14
C ALA A 53 -3.77 -8.96 -9.58
N ASP A 54 -3.49 -7.84 -10.25
CA ASP A 54 -3.95 -7.56 -11.62
C ASP A 54 -2.87 -7.85 -12.68
N GLY A 55 -1.72 -8.39 -12.26
CA GLY A 55 -0.58 -8.63 -13.14
C GLY A 55 -0.66 -9.96 -13.91
N ALA A 56 0.41 -10.24 -14.64
CA ALA A 56 0.71 -11.54 -15.24
C ALA A 56 2.10 -12.00 -14.83
N VAL A 57 2.29 -13.29 -14.57
CA VAL A 57 3.60 -13.86 -14.23
C VAL A 57 4.60 -13.58 -15.36
N ALA A 58 5.79 -13.12 -15.02
CA ALA A 58 6.86 -12.90 -15.99
C ALA A 58 7.21 -14.23 -16.71
N PRO A 59 7.71 -14.20 -17.96
CA PRO A 59 8.03 -15.44 -18.68
C PRO A 59 9.16 -16.20 -17.98
N ALA A 60 8.91 -17.42 -17.51
CA ALA A 60 9.93 -18.25 -16.89
C ALA A 60 10.84 -18.92 -17.94
N ILE A 61 12.16 -18.85 -17.73
CA ILE A 61 13.20 -19.42 -18.61
C ILE A 61 13.52 -20.85 -18.18
N ASP A 62 13.79 -21.04 -16.89
CA ASP A 62 13.94 -22.34 -16.29
C ASP A 62 12.88 -22.55 -15.22
N THR A 63 12.08 -23.59 -15.40
CA THR A 63 11.22 -24.08 -14.32
C THR A 63 12.10 -24.84 -13.33
N GLN A 64 13.03 -24.17 -12.65
CA GLN A 64 13.30 -24.57 -11.28
C GLN A 64 12.01 -24.28 -10.52
N VAL A 65 11.16 -25.30 -10.52
CA VAL A 65 9.98 -25.43 -9.67
C VAL A 65 10.46 -25.04 -8.27
N GLY A 66 10.01 -23.89 -7.77
CA GLY A 66 10.11 -23.61 -6.35
C GLY A 66 9.60 -24.85 -5.63
N ALA A 67 10.40 -25.38 -4.68
CA ALA A 67 10.08 -26.63 -4.00
C ALA A 67 8.57 -26.72 -3.73
N PRO A 68 7.90 -27.81 -4.16
CA PRO A 68 6.47 -27.82 -4.38
C PRO A 68 5.70 -27.33 -3.15
N GLY A 69 4.89 -26.29 -3.36
CA GLY A 69 3.68 -26.03 -2.59
C GLY A 69 3.85 -25.73 -1.11
N MET A 70 4.52 -24.64 -0.76
CA MET A 70 4.26 -24.00 0.54
C MET A 70 3.64 -22.63 0.31
N THR A 71 2.40 -22.62 -0.20
CA THR A 71 1.47 -21.56 0.18
C THR A 71 1.17 -21.78 1.66
N PRO A 72 1.49 -20.84 2.57
CA PRO A 72 1.17 -21.04 3.98
C PRO A 72 -0.35 -21.09 4.14
N GLU A 73 -0.86 -22.22 4.63
CA GLU A 73 -2.29 -22.41 4.91
C GLU A 73 -2.77 -21.41 5.98
N HIS A 74 -1.86 -20.94 6.86
CA HIS A 74 -2.11 -20.03 7.98
C HIS A 74 -0.92 -19.06 8.24
N LEU A 75 -1.18 -17.74 8.34
CA LEU A 75 -0.22 -16.71 8.79
C LEU A 75 -0.37 -16.47 10.31
N PRO A 76 0.72 -16.29 11.08
CA PRO A 76 0.70 -16.26 12.54
C PRO A 76 -0.16 -15.16 13.21
N ASP A 77 -0.57 -14.12 12.48
CA ASP A 77 -1.18 -12.91 13.06
C ASP A 77 -2.64 -12.65 12.60
N GLY A 78 -3.32 -13.65 12.01
CA GLY A 78 -4.66 -13.45 11.44
C GLY A 78 -4.68 -12.60 10.17
N THR A 79 -3.52 -12.45 9.52
CA THR A 79 -3.37 -11.81 8.21
C THR A 79 -3.89 -12.78 7.12
N PRO A 80 -4.59 -12.30 6.07
CA PRO A 80 -5.04 -13.15 4.97
C PRO A 80 -3.97 -14.09 4.45
N THR A 81 -4.30 -15.37 4.44
CA THR A 81 -3.41 -16.50 4.14
C THR A 81 -3.18 -16.70 2.66
N GLU A 82 -4.19 -16.40 1.85
CA GLU A 82 -4.08 -16.49 0.41
C GLU A 82 -3.72 -15.12 -0.16
N PRO A 83 -2.59 -15.00 -0.86
CA PRO A 83 -2.30 -13.78 -1.57
C PRO A 83 -3.30 -13.65 -2.71
N ILE A 84 -3.96 -12.50 -2.80
CA ILE A 84 -4.69 -12.15 -4.02
C ILE A 84 -3.62 -11.82 -5.07
N LEU A 85 -3.27 -12.80 -5.89
CA LEU A 85 -2.28 -12.70 -6.97
C LEU A 85 -2.93 -12.97 -8.32
N ALA A 86 -2.19 -12.59 -9.35
CA ALA A 86 -2.42 -13.08 -10.70
C ALA A 86 -2.58 -14.62 -10.74
N THR A 87 -3.46 -15.07 -11.63
CA THR A 87 -3.67 -16.50 -11.85
C THR A 87 -2.37 -17.16 -12.34
N GLY A 88 -1.97 -18.25 -11.69
CA GLY A 88 -0.77 -19.01 -12.06
C GLY A 88 0.52 -18.56 -11.35
N SER A 89 0.46 -17.53 -10.52
CA SER A 89 1.59 -17.16 -9.65
C SER A 89 1.83 -18.21 -8.57
N SER A 90 3.11 -18.51 -8.32
CA SER A 90 3.55 -19.28 -7.16
C SER A 90 3.96 -18.35 -6.03
N VAL A 91 3.92 -18.86 -4.81
CA VAL A 91 4.45 -18.18 -3.61
C VAL A 91 5.37 -19.13 -2.86
N TRP A 92 6.51 -18.59 -2.44
CA TRP A 92 7.35 -19.18 -1.41
C TRP A 92 7.11 -18.48 -0.07
N THR A 93 7.24 -19.22 1.03
CA THR A 93 7.18 -18.69 2.40
C THR A 93 8.23 -19.33 3.30
N SER A 94 8.71 -18.58 4.29
CA SER A 94 9.48 -19.10 5.43
C SER A 94 8.61 -19.48 6.63
N LEU A 95 7.30 -19.60 6.46
CA LEU A 95 6.42 -20.17 7.47
C LEU A 95 6.24 -21.68 7.27
N ARG A 96 6.27 -22.43 8.36
CA ARG A 96 5.86 -23.84 8.40
C ARG A 96 4.85 -24.02 9.52
N ASP A 97 3.63 -24.44 9.17
CA ASP A 97 2.51 -24.56 10.11
C ASP A 97 2.26 -23.26 10.91
N GLY A 98 2.40 -22.10 10.24
CA GLY A 98 2.28 -20.77 10.85
C GLY A 98 3.46 -20.33 11.71
N VAL A 99 4.54 -21.11 11.79
CA VAL A 99 5.74 -20.79 12.60
C VAL A 99 6.88 -20.33 11.68
N PRO A 100 7.55 -19.21 11.96
CA PRO A 100 8.75 -18.80 11.23
C PRO A 100 9.87 -19.84 11.35
N VAL A 101 10.45 -20.22 10.20
CA VAL A 101 11.60 -21.14 10.13
C VAL A 101 12.77 -20.50 9.38
N VAL A 102 13.98 -20.91 9.75
CA VAL A 102 15.19 -20.57 8.97
C VAL A 102 15.12 -21.25 7.60
N GLY A 103 15.38 -20.50 6.54
CA GLY A 103 15.29 -21.02 5.18
C GLY A 103 15.83 -20.04 4.14
N ALA A 104 16.04 -20.55 2.94
CA ALA A 104 16.34 -19.75 1.76
C ALA A 104 15.61 -20.32 0.56
N HIS A 105 15.30 -19.45 -0.39
CA HIS A 105 14.70 -19.81 -1.66
C HIS A 105 15.35 -19.00 -2.78
N GLU A 106 15.66 -19.70 -3.86
CA GLU A 106 16.03 -19.12 -5.14
C GLU A 106 14.93 -19.53 -6.12
N SER A 107 14.31 -18.55 -6.76
CA SER A 107 13.39 -18.83 -7.86
C SER A 107 14.17 -19.32 -9.09
N GLY A 108 13.45 -19.84 -10.09
CA GLY A 108 13.97 -19.90 -11.45
C GLY A 108 14.29 -18.51 -12.00
N TRP A 109 14.96 -18.49 -13.15
CA TRP A 109 15.18 -17.32 -13.98
C TRP A 109 13.92 -17.00 -14.78
N PHE A 110 13.61 -15.71 -14.85
CA PHE A 110 12.54 -15.13 -15.63
C PHE A 110 13.13 -14.15 -16.65
N ASP A 111 12.62 -14.17 -17.88
CA ASP A 111 12.92 -13.14 -18.86
C ASP A 111 12.40 -11.80 -18.34
N VAL A 112 13.17 -10.73 -18.58
CA VAL A 112 12.69 -9.36 -18.45
C VAL A 112 11.87 -9.04 -19.71
N PRO A 113 10.54 -8.94 -19.62
CA PRO A 113 9.73 -8.68 -20.80
C PRO A 113 9.87 -7.22 -21.24
N ALA A 114 9.64 -6.97 -22.52
CA ALA A 114 9.42 -5.62 -23.00
C ALA A 114 8.13 -5.07 -22.36
N LEU A 115 8.27 -4.08 -21.48
CA LEU A 115 7.15 -3.42 -20.81
C LEU A 115 6.50 -2.40 -21.75
N SER A 116 5.17 -2.40 -21.82
CA SER A 116 4.43 -1.32 -22.48
C SER A 116 4.34 -0.07 -21.59
N ASP A 117 3.86 1.04 -22.16
CA ASP A 117 3.74 2.31 -21.44
C ASP A 117 2.90 2.14 -20.15
N GLY A 118 3.54 2.39 -19.02
CA GLY A 118 2.94 2.30 -17.69
C GLY A 118 2.98 0.91 -17.04
N GLU A 119 3.40 -0.14 -17.74
CA GLU A 119 3.65 -1.44 -17.10
C GLU A 119 4.90 -1.40 -16.23
N GLN A 120 4.89 -2.17 -15.15
CA GLN A 120 6.04 -2.32 -14.26
C GLN A 120 6.24 -3.79 -13.91
N LEU A 121 7.50 -4.18 -13.79
CA LEU A 121 7.89 -5.42 -13.16
C LEU A 121 7.76 -5.26 -11.63
N VAL A 122 7.03 -6.17 -11.01
CA VAL A 122 6.66 -6.12 -9.58
C VAL A 122 6.80 -7.49 -8.91
N VAL A 123 6.76 -7.48 -7.59
CA VAL A 123 6.67 -8.70 -6.77
C VAL A 123 5.70 -8.48 -5.62
N ALA A 124 4.90 -9.50 -5.28
CA ALA A 124 4.10 -9.50 -4.07
C ALA A 124 4.92 -10.05 -2.90
N VAL A 125 4.93 -9.32 -1.80
CA VAL A 125 5.65 -9.68 -0.56
C VAL A 125 4.69 -9.61 0.63
N ALA A 126 4.86 -10.53 1.58
CA ALA A 126 4.28 -10.46 2.90
C ALA A 126 5.32 -10.86 3.96
N GLY A 127 5.04 -10.57 5.23
CA GLY A 127 6.01 -10.67 6.31
C GLY A 127 6.89 -9.42 6.40
N HIS A 128 8.10 -9.55 6.90
CA HIS A 128 8.99 -8.43 7.18
C HIS A 128 10.29 -8.56 6.39
N LEU A 129 10.83 -7.45 5.92
CA LEU A 129 12.19 -7.37 5.37
C LEU A 129 13.02 -6.51 6.31
N THR A 130 14.03 -7.10 6.95
CA THR A 130 14.80 -6.40 7.98
C THR A 130 16.08 -5.78 7.48
N ARG A 131 16.43 -4.64 8.08
CA ARG A 131 17.73 -4.00 7.89
C ARG A 131 18.90 -4.81 8.47
N ASP A 132 18.65 -5.65 9.47
CA ASP A 132 19.65 -6.54 10.06
C ASP A 132 19.88 -7.83 9.24
N ALA A 133 19.19 -7.96 8.10
CA ALA A 133 19.25 -9.09 7.18
C ALA A 133 18.84 -10.44 7.79
N SER A 134 18.10 -10.43 8.91
CA SER A 134 17.42 -11.63 9.43
C SER A 134 16.30 -12.11 8.50
N THR A 135 15.66 -11.21 7.75
CA THR A 135 14.78 -11.51 6.61
C THR A 135 15.17 -10.62 5.43
N LYS A 136 15.51 -11.23 4.29
CA LYS A 136 16.08 -10.53 3.13
C LYS A 136 15.46 -11.02 1.82
N LEU A 137 15.19 -10.08 0.92
CA LEU A 137 14.91 -10.34 -0.49
C LEU A 137 15.98 -9.66 -1.35
N THR A 138 16.46 -10.36 -2.38
CA THR A 138 17.47 -9.88 -3.33
C THR A 138 17.03 -10.23 -4.73
N LEU A 139 17.19 -9.29 -5.66
CA LEU A 139 17.03 -9.52 -7.08
C LEU A 139 18.41 -9.83 -7.67
N GLU A 140 18.58 -11.02 -8.21
CA GLU A 140 19.71 -11.29 -9.10
C GLU A 140 19.32 -11.01 -10.53
N ARG A 141 20.25 -10.44 -11.30
CA ARG A 141 20.03 -9.89 -12.64
C ARG A 141 21.14 -10.38 -13.54
N ARG A 142 20.79 -10.95 -14.69
CA ARG A 142 21.73 -11.43 -15.69
C ARG A 142 21.66 -10.54 -16.92
N ASP A 143 22.81 -10.05 -17.37
CA ASP A 143 22.92 -9.29 -18.61
C ASP A 143 23.11 -10.20 -19.84
N GLY A 144 23.08 -9.62 -21.04
CA GLY A 144 23.30 -10.36 -22.30
C GLY A 144 24.72 -10.95 -22.46
N SER A 145 25.66 -10.65 -21.58
CA SER A 145 26.97 -11.31 -21.52
C SER A 145 26.99 -12.54 -20.61
N GLY A 146 25.94 -12.72 -19.81
CA GLY A 146 25.81 -13.76 -18.79
C GLY A 146 26.37 -13.34 -17.42
N GLU A 147 26.78 -12.09 -17.23
CA GLU A 147 27.24 -11.59 -15.93
C GLU A 147 26.04 -11.46 -14.98
N ILE A 148 26.20 -11.95 -13.75
CA ILE A 148 25.16 -11.87 -12.71
C ILE A 148 25.54 -10.78 -11.71
N THR A 149 24.64 -9.79 -11.57
CA THR A 149 24.71 -8.78 -10.52
C THR A 149 23.56 -8.95 -9.54
N THR A 150 23.67 -8.37 -8.34
CA THR A 150 22.64 -8.46 -7.31
C THR A 150 22.22 -7.09 -6.81
N ALA A 151 20.94 -6.92 -6.53
CA ALA A 151 20.37 -5.70 -5.96
C ALA A 151 19.44 -6.06 -4.78
N PRO A 152 19.55 -5.38 -3.62
CA PRO A 152 18.61 -5.59 -2.54
C PRO A 152 17.22 -5.09 -2.95
N VAL A 153 16.18 -5.87 -2.67
CA VAL A 153 14.80 -5.38 -2.73
C VAL A 153 14.50 -4.79 -1.36
N THR A 154 14.24 -3.49 -1.33
CA THR A 154 13.91 -2.78 -0.10
C THR A 154 12.41 -2.68 0.05
N ASP A 155 11.98 -2.69 1.30
CA ASP A 155 10.60 -2.47 1.66
C ASP A 155 10.58 -1.58 2.88
N GLU A 156 9.84 -0.49 2.75
CA GLU A 156 9.74 0.52 3.78
C GLU A 156 8.43 0.37 4.57
N VAL A 157 7.52 -0.53 4.13
CA VAL A 157 6.23 -0.73 4.80
C VAL A 157 6.42 -1.59 6.06
N ASP A 158 6.22 -0.98 7.22
CA ASP A 158 6.29 -1.67 8.52
C ASP A 158 5.01 -2.47 8.82
N ARG A 159 4.74 -3.52 8.02
CA ARG A 159 3.60 -4.43 8.20
C ARG A 159 3.87 -5.82 7.61
N HIS A 160 3.33 -6.85 8.25
CA HIS A 160 3.36 -8.24 7.76
C HIS A 160 2.38 -8.56 6.62
N GLY A 161 1.48 -7.64 6.27
CA GLY A 161 0.46 -7.83 5.23
C GLY A 161 1.02 -7.84 3.81
N TRP A 162 0.23 -8.36 2.88
CA TRP A 162 0.56 -8.40 1.46
C TRP A 162 0.74 -6.99 0.88
N ARG A 163 1.81 -6.81 0.13
CA ARG A 163 2.15 -5.57 -0.56
C ARG A 163 2.86 -5.83 -1.87
N THR A 164 2.66 -4.94 -2.83
CA THR A 164 3.36 -4.97 -4.11
C THR A 164 4.60 -4.07 -4.00
N LEU A 165 5.76 -4.60 -4.40
CA LEU A 165 7.02 -3.85 -4.50
C LEU A 165 7.43 -3.75 -5.97
N LEU A 166 8.02 -2.62 -6.36
CA LEU A 166 8.55 -2.42 -7.70
C LEU A 166 9.91 -3.11 -7.86
N LEU A 167 10.08 -3.86 -8.94
CA LEU A 167 11.35 -4.42 -9.37
C LEU A 167 11.98 -3.63 -10.50
N SER A 168 11.20 -2.94 -11.35
CA SER A 168 11.71 -2.20 -12.50
C SER A 168 12.81 -1.18 -12.18
N PRO A 169 12.78 -0.42 -11.06
CA PRO A 169 13.88 0.49 -10.70
C PRO A 169 15.22 -0.23 -10.49
N LEU A 170 15.19 -1.55 -10.29
CA LEU A 170 16.36 -2.39 -10.14
C LEU A 170 16.78 -3.05 -11.46
N VAL A 171 16.07 -2.86 -12.57
CA VAL A 171 16.34 -3.53 -13.85
C VAL A 171 16.70 -2.47 -14.90
N THR A 172 17.91 -2.55 -15.45
CA THR A 172 18.39 -1.66 -16.52
C THR A 172 18.20 -2.31 -17.89
N GLU A 173 18.32 -1.53 -18.98
CA GLU A 173 18.04 -1.99 -20.34
C GLU A 173 18.92 -3.16 -20.82
N ASP A 174 20.09 -3.36 -20.20
CA ASP A 174 21.04 -4.44 -20.49
C ASP A 174 20.73 -5.77 -19.77
N ILE A 175 19.81 -5.75 -18.80
CA ILE A 175 19.40 -6.94 -18.05
C ILE A 175 18.34 -7.71 -18.84
N GLU A 176 18.64 -8.97 -19.14
CA GLU A 176 17.76 -9.85 -19.92
C GLU A 176 16.99 -10.83 -19.03
N GLU A 177 17.57 -11.22 -17.89
CA GLU A 177 16.96 -12.22 -17.00
C GLU A 177 17.06 -11.80 -15.54
N ILE A 178 16.06 -12.18 -14.74
CA ILE A 178 16.04 -11.95 -13.30
C ILE A 178 15.66 -13.20 -12.51
N ARG A 179 16.08 -13.27 -11.25
CA ARG A 179 15.54 -14.21 -10.27
C ARG A 179 15.51 -13.61 -8.87
N LEU A 180 14.61 -14.12 -8.05
CA LEU A 180 14.44 -13.71 -6.66
C LEU A 180 15.18 -14.66 -5.73
N VAL A 181 15.92 -14.09 -4.78
CA VAL A 181 16.61 -14.82 -3.72
C VAL A 181 16.09 -14.31 -2.38
N ALA A 182 15.33 -15.16 -1.70
CA ALA A 182 14.76 -14.89 -0.39
C ALA A 182 15.51 -15.66 0.71
N GLN A 183 15.76 -15.02 1.85
CA GLN A 183 16.47 -15.62 2.98
C GLN A 183 15.80 -15.23 4.30
N THR A 184 15.65 -16.20 5.20
CA THR A 184 15.21 -16.01 6.58
C THR A 184 16.19 -16.72 7.51
N ARG A 185 16.75 -16.01 8.49
CA ARG A 185 17.83 -16.48 9.39
C ARG A 185 17.41 -16.51 10.86
N THR A 186 16.12 -16.38 11.13
CA THR A 186 15.56 -16.27 12.46
C THR A 186 14.24 -17.01 12.53
N GLU A 187 13.90 -17.50 13.73
CA GLU A 187 12.61 -18.12 14.05
C GLU A 187 11.78 -17.21 14.97
N LEU A 188 12.21 -15.96 15.13
CA LEU A 188 11.52 -15.01 16.00
C LEU A 188 10.09 -14.75 15.48
N PRO A 189 9.09 -14.67 16.37
CA PRO A 189 7.74 -14.29 15.99
C PRO A 189 7.72 -12.98 15.18
N GLY A 190 6.90 -12.94 14.13
CA GLY A 190 6.82 -11.81 13.18
C GLY A 190 7.98 -11.71 12.18
N GLN A 191 9.05 -12.49 12.33
CA GLN A 191 10.21 -12.47 11.43
C GLN A 191 10.13 -13.58 10.38
N TRP A 192 9.12 -13.48 9.51
CA TRP A 192 8.89 -14.38 8.38
C TRP A 192 8.80 -13.58 7.08
N LEU A 193 8.86 -14.28 5.96
CA LEU A 193 8.81 -13.70 4.62
C LEU A 193 8.03 -14.62 3.70
N ALA A 194 7.12 -14.06 2.90
CA ALA A 194 6.54 -14.72 1.73
C ALA A 194 6.70 -13.85 0.49
N VAL A 195 6.97 -14.48 -0.65
CA VAL A 195 7.33 -13.80 -1.90
C VAL A 195 6.70 -14.55 -3.06
N SER A 196 6.08 -13.82 -3.98
CA SER A 196 5.56 -14.38 -5.24
C SER A 196 6.64 -14.49 -6.31
N ASP A 197 6.32 -15.18 -7.41
CA ASP A 197 7.03 -14.99 -8.67
C ASP A 197 7.02 -13.51 -9.11
N PRO A 198 8.00 -13.04 -9.91
CA PRO A 198 7.93 -11.74 -10.55
C PRO A 198 6.71 -11.63 -11.48
N LEU A 199 6.06 -10.47 -11.49
CA LEU A 199 4.91 -10.19 -12.33
C LEU A 199 5.09 -8.91 -13.12
N VAL A 200 4.40 -8.81 -14.25
CA VAL A 200 4.19 -7.55 -14.97
C VAL A 200 2.81 -7.05 -14.58
N ALA A 201 2.74 -5.86 -13.97
CA ALA A 201 1.50 -5.22 -13.57
C ALA A 201 1.26 -3.96 -14.40
N PRO A 202 0.02 -3.72 -14.90
CA PRO A 202 -0.33 -2.47 -15.56
C PRO A 202 -0.48 -1.33 -14.54
N ALA A 203 -0.11 -0.11 -14.93
CA ALA A 203 -0.46 1.07 -14.15
C ALA A 203 -1.97 1.28 -14.13
N ARG A 204 -2.51 1.58 -12.94
CA ARG A 204 -3.83 2.17 -12.78
C ARG A 204 -3.73 3.47 -12.02
N SER A 205 -4.45 4.50 -12.46
CA SER A 205 -4.54 5.73 -11.69
C SER A 205 -5.30 5.49 -10.38
N PHE A 206 -5.07 6.32 -9.37
CA PHE A 206 -5.81 6.22 -8.11
C PHE A 206 -7.32 6.37 -8.33
N ALA A 207 -7.75 7.21 -9.28
CA ALA A 207 -9.15 7.35 -9.67
C ALA A 207 -9.72 6.07 -10.34
N GLN A 208 -8.90 5.30 -11.04
CA GLN A 208 -9.31 4.01 -11.61
C GLN A 208 -9.42 2.93 -10.53
N VAL A 209 -8.53 2.93 -9.53
CA VAL A 209 -8.60 2.00 -8.39
C VAL A 209 -9.81 2.32 -7.50
N PHE A 210 -10.04 3.60 -7.24
CA PHE A 210 -11.12 4.10 -6.40
C PHE A 210 -12.02 5.07 -7.17
N PRO A 211 -12.90 4.56 -8.05
CA PRO A 211 -13.84 5.41 -8.77
C PRO A 211 -14.77 6.17 -7.82
N ALA A 212 -15.26 7.32 -8.29
CA ALA A 212 -16.16 8.19 -7.54
C ALA A 212 -17.35 7.43 -6.94
N GLY A 213 -17.69 7.74 -5.69
CA GLY A 213 -18.75 7.07 -4.93
C GLY A 213 -18.30 5.81 -4.18
N ARG A 214 -17.09 5.26 -4.44
CA ARG A 214 -16.51 4.25 -3.55
C ARG A 214 -15.93 4.91 -2.30
N PRO A 215 -16.32 4.48 -1.08
CA PRO A 215 -15.79 5.05 0.15
C PRO A 215 -14.29 4.79 0.29
N VAL A 216 -13.48 5.83 0.51
CA VAL A 216 -12.03 5.73 0.72
C VAL A 216 -11.61 6.59 1.90
N SER A 217 -10.91 5.98 2.86
CA SER A 217 -10.33 6.71 3.98
C SER A 217 -9.02 7.35 3.57
N VAL A 218 -9.08 8.55 2.99
CA VAL A 218 -7.88 9.34 2.70
C VAL A 218 -7.23 9.80 4.01
N HIS A 219 -5.91 9.64 4.11
CA HIS A 219 -5.15 10.11 5.25
C HIS A 219 -5.34 11.62 5.45
N TRP A 220 -5.54 12.06 6.69
CA TRP A 220 -5.91 13.44 7.00
C TRP A 220 -4.91 14.49 6.48
N LEU A 221 -3.60 14.17 6.44
CA LEU A 221 -2.55 15.03 5.85
C LEU A 221 -2.71 15.24 4.34
N MET A 222 -3.42 14.33 3.66
CA MET A 222 -3.58 14.29 2.21
C MET A 222 -5.01 14.64 1.79
N SER A 223 -5.92 14.87 2.73
CA SER A 223 -7.35 15.07 2.46
C SER A 223 -7.66 16.17 1.44
N PHE A 224 -6.84 17.23 1.39
CA PHE A 224 -6.99 18.32 0.43
C PHE A 224 -6.49 18.00 -0.99
N TRP A 225 -5.76 16.89 -1.17
CA TRP A 225 -5.25 16.44 -2.46
C TRP A 225 -6.25 15.54 -3.18
N PHE A 226 -7.08 14.81 -2.44
CA PHE A 226 -7.98 13.79 -2.98
C PHE A 226 -9.45 14.24 -2.91
N ALA A 227 -9.76 15.37 -3.55
CA ALA A 227 -11.06 16.03 -3.42
C ALA A 227 -12.22 15.27 -4.10
N CYS A 228 -11.94 14.37 -5.05
CA CYS A 228 -12.95 13.56 -5.72
C CYS A 228 -13.28 12.27 -4.97
N THR A 229 -12.49 11.92 -3.95
CA THR A 229 -12.76 10.73 -3.14
C THR A 229 -13.98 10.93 -2.26
N THR A 230 -14.74 9.85 -2.06
CA THR A 230 -15.88 9.85 -1.13
C THR A 230 -15.39 9.33 0.21
N PRO A 231 -15.39 10.12 1.30
CA PRO A 231 -14.99 9.62 2.61
C PRO A 231 -16.04 8.63 3.15
N PRO A 232 -15.66 7.64 3.97
CA PRO A 232 -16.62 6.74 4.60
C PRO A 232 -17.57 7.48 5.53
N THR A 233 -18.86 7.19 5.43
CA THR A 233 -19.87 7.76 6.31
C THR A 233 -19.95 7.02 7.64
N ILE A 234 -20.42 7.70 8.68
CA ILE A 234 -20.70 7.10 9.99
C ILE A 234 -22.16 7.36 10.34
N ALA A 235 -22.95 6.29 10.49
CA ALA A 235 -24.37 6.36 10.82
C ALA A 235 -24.70 5.38 11.94
N ASN A 236 -25.44 5.84 12.97
CA ASN A 236 -25.84 5.03 14.12
C ASN A 236 -24.66 4.33 14.84
N GLY A 237 -23.46 4.95 14.83
CA GLY A 237 -22.25 4.38 15.41
C GLY A 237 -21.57 3.30 14.55
N ILE A 238 -22.05 3.06 13.32
CA ILE A 238 -21.49 2.10 12.37
C ILE A 238 -20.75 2.89 11.28
N VAL A 239 -19.54 2.46 10.99
CA VAL A 239 -18.71 3.01 9.91
C VAL A 239 -19.06 2.25 8.62
N GLU A 240 -19.34 3.00 7.56
CA GLU A 240 -19.45 2.45 6.21
C GLU A 240 -18.13 1.78 5.81
N PRO A 241 -18.12 0.52 5.35
CA PRO A 241 -16.88 -0.18 4.99
C PRO A 241 -16.10 0.58 3.91
N PRO A 242 -14.89 1.11 4.18
CA PRO A 242 -14.06 1.71 3.16
C PRO A 242 -13.58 0.66 2.15
N ALA A 243 -13.61 0.98 0.86
CA ALA A 243 -12.97 0.18 -0.18
C ALA A 243 -11.43 0.23 -0.11
N GLY A 244 -10.89 1.23 0.58
CA GLY A 244 -9.46 1.40 0.74
C GLY A 244 -9.08 2.59 1.61
N ALA A 245 -7.78 2.82 1.72
CA ALA A 245 -7.23 3.97 2.42
C ALA A 245 -5.97 4.50 1.72
N THR A 246 -5.59 5.73 2.06
CA THR A 246 -4.24 6.23 1.80
C THR A 246 -3.46 6.35 3.10
N SER A 247 -2.14 6.40 2.96
CA SER A 247 -1.22 6.45 4.08
C SER A 247 -0.05 7.37 3.72
N TRP A 248 0.39 8.22 4.65
CA TRP A 248 1.51 9.14 4.42
C TRP A 248 2.84 8.47 4.78
N GLY A 249 3.68 8.26 3.76
CA GLY A 249 4.94 7.53 3.90
C GLY A 249 4.78 6.18 4.60
N ASP A 250 5.84 5.75 5.27
CA ASP A 250 5.98 4.40 5.84
C ASP A 250 5.35 4.24 7.23
N PHE A 251 5.19 5.34 7.97
CA PHE A 251 4.77 5.35 9.38
C PHE A 251 3.25 5.29 9.58
N ALA A 252 2.49 5.16 8.51
CA ALA A 252 1.07 5.49 8.55
C ALA A 252 0.18 4.45 9.26
N TRP A 253 0.70 3.26 9.57
CA TRP A 253 -0.05 2.19 10.25
C TRP A 253 -0.19 2.39 11.77
N ASP A 254 0.74 3.09 12.42
CA ASP A 254 0.67 3.42 13.86
C ASP A 254 -0.07 4.76 14.11
N MET A 255 -0.81 5.24 13.10
CA MET A 255 -1.54 6.50 13.17
C MET A 255 -2.99 6.30 13.61
N ASN A 256 -3.58 7.37 14.15
CA ASN A 256 -4.91 7.38 14.75
C ASN A 256 -6.02 6.66 13.96
N PRO A 257 -6.10 6.71 12.61
CA PRO A 257 -7.16 6.04 11.87
C PRO A 257 -7.18 4.52 12.07
N TRP A 258 -6.04 3.88 12.29
CA TRP A 258 -5.92 2.43 12.39
C TRP A 258 -6.08 1.90 13.82
N THR A 259 -5.89 2.75 14.83
CA THR A 259 -5.81 2.33 16.23
C THR A 259 -7.20 2.18 16.89
N PRO A 260 -7.62 0.97 17.30
CA PRO A 260 -8.91 0.77 17.98
C PRO A 260 -9.01 1.56 19.30
N ALA A 261 -7.92 1.62 20.07
CA ALA A 261 -7.88 2.32 21.36
C ALA A 261 -8.08 3.85 21.23
N ARG A 262 -7.92 4.41 20.03
CA ARG A 262 -8.13 5.84 19.75
C ARG A 262 -9.43 6.12 18.99
N GLY A 263 -10.27 5.10 18.79
CA GLY A 263 -11.51 5.22 18.01
C GLY A 263 -11.26 5.43 16.51
N GLY A 264 -10.15 4.88 15.99
CA GLY A 264 -9.79 5.01 14.59
C GLY A 264 -10.85 4.44 13.63
N ILE A 265 -11.15 5.18 12.56
CA ILE A 265 -12.17 4.79 11.56
C ILE A 265 -11.83 3.49 10.82
N LEU A 266 -10.54 3.16 10.69
CA LEU A 266 -10.03 1.95 10.04
C LEU A 266 -9.81 0.79 11.01
N ALA A 267 -10.09 0.96 12.30
CA ALA A 267 -9.94 -0.10 13.31
C ALA A 267 -10.88 -1.29 13.09
N GLY A 268 -11.99 -1.10 12.35
CA GLY A 268 -12.86 -2.19 11.91
C GLY A 268 -12.27 -2.91 10.70
N ALA A 269 -11.78 -2.15 9.71
CA ALA A 269 -11.14 -2.69 8.52
C ALA A 269 -9.90 -3.53 8.87
N SER A 270 -9.06 -3.09 9.81
CA SER A 270 -7.88 -3.85 10.23
C SER A 270 -8.19 -5.23 10.83
N ARG A 271 -9.43 -5.46 11.28
CA ARG A 271 -9.88 -6.73 11.85
C ARG A 271 -10.67 -7.60 10.89
N LEU A 272 -11.27 -7.01 9.86
CA LEU A 272 -12.25 -7.67 9.00
C LEU A 272 -11.83 -7.73 7.54
N ALA A 273 -10.99 -6.80 7.08
CA ALA A 273 -10.58 -6.73 5.70
C ALA A 273 -9.25 -7.44 5.48
N ASP A 274 -9.16 -8.06 4.32
CA ASP A 274 -7.92 -8.40 3.68
C ASP A 274 -7.37 -7.13 3.03
N ILE A 275 -6.23 -6.68 3.56
CA ILE A 275 -5.67 -5.39 3.19
C ILE A 275 -4.39 -5.61 2.40
N ARG A 276 -4.36 -5.02 1.20
CA ARG A 276 -3.20 -5.09 0.31
C ARG A 276 -2.67 -3.69 0.01
N THR A 277 -1.37 -3.51 0.18
CA THR A 277 -0.71 -2.24 -0.15
C THR A 277 -0.24 -2.28 -1.60
N LEU A 278 -0.63 -1.27 -2.37
CA LEU A 278 -0.20 -1.14 -3.76
C LEU A 278 1.18 -0.50 -3.82
N ALA A 279 1.96 -0.86 -4.83
CA ALA A 279 3.08 -0.02 -5.24
C ALA A 279 2.47 1.25 -5.85
N GLY A 280 3.09 2.41 -5.64
CA GLY A 280 2.55 3.64 -6.20
C GLY A 280 3.57 4.73 -6.32
N ASP A 281 3.42 5.50 -7.39
CA ASP A 281 4.25 6.63 -7.75
C ASP A 281 3.34 7.82 -8.08
N MET A 282 3.81 9.03 -7.79
CA MET A 282 3.11 10.24 -8.18
C MET A 282 4.07 11.11 -8.99
N ASP A 283 3.62 11.54 -10.15
CA ASP A 283 4.40 12.41 -11.03
C ASP A 283 5.00 13.60 -10.24
N GLY A 284 6.31 13.80 -10.34
CA GLY A 284 7.03 14.88 -9.66
C GLY A 284 7.27 14.72 -8.15
N PHE A 285 6.65 13.73 -7.49
CA PHE A 285 6.85 13.42 -6.06
C PHE A 285 7.49 12.05 -5.82
N GLY A 286 7.42 11.16 -6.80
CA GLY A 286 7.85 9.78 -6.65
C GLY A 286 7.06 9.06 -5.56
N GLU A 287 7.61 7.98 -5.01
CA GLU A 287 7.05 7.22 -3.89
C GLU A 287 6.76 8.03 -2.60
N ALA A 288 7.36 9.23 -2.46
CA ALA A 288 7.21 10.05 -1.26
C ALA A 288 5.79 10.64 -1.08
N TRP A 289 4.92 10.53 -2.09
CA TRP A 289 3.53 10.97 -1.99
C TRP A 289 2.76 10.21 -0.91
N GLY A 290 3.11 8.93 -0.67
CA GLY A 290 2.42 8.04 0.24
C GLY A 290 2.17 6.66 -0.37
N ARG A 291 1.12 6.00 0.14
CA ARG A 291 0.70 4.66 -0.31
C ARG A 291 -0.81 4.60 -0.44
N ALA A 292 -1.28 3.68 -1.27
CA ALA A 292 -2.67 3.28 -1.39
C ALA A 292 -2.85 1.84 -0.89
N GLN A 293 -3.97 1.59 -0.19
CA GLN A 293 -4.34 0.26 0.24
C GLN A 293 -5.75 -0.09 -0.23
N VAL A 294 -5.90 -1.28 -0.77
CA VAL A 294 -7.18 -1.86 -1.19
C VAL A 294 -7.66 -2.83 -0.11
N PHE A 295 -8.94 -2.74 0.22
CA PHE A 295 -9.59 -3.59 1.23
C PHE A 295 -10.57 -4.52 0.54
N GLU A 296 -10.44 -5.81 0.82
CA GLU A 296 -11.42 -6.83 0.46
C GLU A 296 -12.03 -7.41 1.73
N TYR A 297 -13.36 -7.54 1.78
CA TYR A 297 -14.05 -8.04 2.95
C TYR A 297 -14.59 -9.44 2.66
N PRO A 298 -14.25 -10.47 3.47
CA PRO A 298 -14.75 -11.84 3.29
C PRO A 298 -16.18 -12.02 3.81
N VAL A 299 -16.92 -10.92 4.00
CA VAL A 299 -18.27 -10.89 4.54
C VAL A 299 -19.20 -10.14 3.59
N ALA A 300 -20.44 -10.59 3.50
CA ALA A 300 -21.43 -9.96 2.64
C ALA A 300 -21.72 -8.52 3.08
N GLU A 301 -21.81 -7.62 2.10
CA GLU A 301 -22.35 -6.27 2.32
C GLU A 301 -23.78 -6.36 2.87
N ALA A 302 -24.11 -5.47 3.81
CA ALA A 302 -25.40 -5.42 4.48
C ALA A 302 -25.84 -6.75 5.13
N GLY A 303 -24.90 -7.57 5.61
CA GLY A 303 -25.16 -8.82 6.33
C GLY A 303 -25.84 -8.67 7.71
N TYR A 304 -26.44 -7.52 8.02
CA TYR A 304 -27.09 -7.22 9.29
C TYR A 304 -28.39 -6.42 9.11
N GLU A 305 -29.35 -6.62 10.01
CA GLU A 305 -30.56 -5.80 10.13
C GLU A 305 -30.36 -4.79 11.26
N LEU A 306 -30.36 -3.49 10.95
CA LEU A 306 -30.30 -2.46 11.99
C LEU A 306 -31.69 -2.18 12.57
N ARG A 307 -31.87 -2.48 13.85
CA ARG A 307 -33.05 -2.07 14.62
C ARG A 307 -32.73 -0.82 15.43
N ALA A 308 -33.32 0.29 15.03
CA ALA A 308 -33.16 1.57 15.73
C ALA A 308 -34.44 1.92 16.50
N GLU A 309 -34.29 2.28 17.77
CA GLU A 309 -35.35 2.82 18.62
C GLU A 309 -34.94 4.18 19.17
N ARG A 310 -35.90 5.11 19.27
CA ARG A 310 -35.68 6.39 19.93
C ARG A 310 -36.13 6.30 21.39
N VAL A 311 -35.20 6.52 22.31
CA VAL A 311 -35.45 6.46 23.75
C VAL A 311 -35.23 7.83 24.38
N LEU A 312 -36.23 8.35 25.10
CA LEU A 312 -36.09 9.57 25.88
C LEU A 312 -35.19 9.30 27.09
N THR A 313 -34.10 10.06 27.19
CA THR A 313 -33.06 9.87 28.20
C THR A 313 -32.83 11.18 28.98
N PRO A 314 -32.88 11.18 30.32
CA PRO A 314 -32.53 12.36 31.11
C PRO A 314 -31.07 12.78 30.86
N GLY A 315 -30.77 14.08 30.86
CA GLY A 315 -29.44 14.58 30.46
C GLY A 315 -28.26 14.13 31.34
N TRP A 316 -28.52 13.59 32.53
CA TRP A 316 -27.52 13.02 33.44
C TRP A 316 -27.34 11.50 33.31
N ARG A 317 -28.14 10.83 32.47
CA ARG A 317 -28.04 9.39 32.26
C ARG A 317 -26.98 9.11 31.19
N SER A 318 -25.90 8.46 31.60
CA SER A 318 -24.95 7.83 30.68
C SER A 318 -25.51 6.49 30.19
N ALA A 319 -25.33 6.20 28.90
CA ALA A 319 -25.57 4.86 28.35
C ALA A 319 -24.50 3.85 28.79
N PHE A 320 -23.36 4.34 29.28
CA PHE A 320 -22.23 3.55 29.75
C PHE A 320 -22.13 3.64 31.28
N PRO A 321 -22.01 2.51 32.00
CA PRO A 321 -21.83 2.52 33.46
C PRO A 321 -20.50 3.17 33.88
N GLU A 322 -19.51 3.26 32.98
CA GLU A 322 -18.21 3.89 33.18
C GLU A 322 -17.92 4.83 31.98
N ALA A 323 -17.32 6.00 32.22
CA ALA A 323 -16.93 6.91 31.14
C ALA A 323 -15.84 6.23 30.28
N SER A 324 -16.07 6.12 28.97
CA SER A 324 -15.20 5.32 28.09
C SER A 324 -13.76 5.84 28.00
N GLN A 325 -13.44 7.06 28.44
CA GLN A 325 -12.08 7.51 28.76
C GLN A 325 -12.13 8.66 29.78
N LEU A 326 -12.01 8.37 31.08
CA LEU A 326 -11.51 9.35 32.05
C LEU A 326 -9.98 9.22 32.06
N VAL A 327 -9.29 10.07 31.28
CA VAL A 327 -7.85 10.29 31.53
C VAL A 327 -7.78 11.03 32.86
N VAL A 328 -7.63 10.28 33.95
CA VAL A 328 -7.30 10.85 35.25
C VAL A 328 -5.84 11.29 35.14
N ALA A 329 -5.64 12.57 34.80
CA ALA A 329 -4.34 13.19 34.98
C ALA A 329 -4.11 13.29 36.50
N GLU A 330 -3.35 12.35 37.05
CA GLU A 330 -2.77 12.51 38.38
C GLU A 330 -1.89 13.78 38.34
N ARG A 331 -2.17 14.73 39.24
CA ARG A 331 -1.34 15.92 39.47
C ARG A 331 -0.21 15.60 40.43
#